data_AF-A0A7V0MLG3-F1
#
_entry.id   AF-A0A7V0MLG3-F1
#
_cell.length_a   1.000
_cell.length_b   1.000
_cell.length_c   1.000
_cell.angle_alpha   90.00
_cell.angle_beta   90.00
_cell.angle_gamma   90.00
#
_symmetry.space_group_name_H-M   'P 1'
#
loop_
_entity.id
_entity.type
_entity.pdbx_description
1 polymer ?
#
loop_
_entity_poly.entity_id
_entity_poly.type
_entity_poly.pdbx_seq_one_letter_code
_entity_poly.pdbx_strand_id
1 'polypeptide(L)' 'SISGRNIRIEHDLSMPTIKTRLCLDTSKAKELLNWEPKVNLDEGIRKTIEWYKKNCL' A
#
# COMPACT_ATOMS: atom_id res chain seq x y z
N SER A 1 12.80 0.90 7.32
CA SER A 1 11.74 0.08 6.67
C SER A 1 10.79 -0.43 7.74
N ILE A 2 9.47 -0.34 7.53
CA ILE A 2 8.44 -0.86 8.45
C ILE A 2 8.63 -2.37 8.72
N SER A 3 9.20 -3.10 7.76
CA SER A 3 9.48 -4.54 7.91
C SER A 3 10.66 -4.87 8.83
N GLY A 4 11.44 -3.88 9.27
CA GLY A 4 12.67 -4.10 10.04
C GLY A 4 13.80 -4.78 9.25
N ARG A 5 13.62 -5.01 7.94
CA ARG A 5 14.63 -5.63 7.06
C ARG A 5 15.38 -4.58 6.26
N ASN A 6 16.65 -4.88 5.96
CA ASN A 6 17.42 -4.16 4.96
C ASN A 6 17.07 -4.72 3.58
N ILE A 7 16.29 -3.98 2.81
CA ILE A 7 15.82 -4.37 1.48
C ILE A 7 16.68 -3.64 0.44
N ARG A 8 17.36 -4.40 -0.42
CA ARG A 8 18.03 -3.83 -1.59
C ARG A 8 16.99 -3.50 -2.65
N ILE A 9 17.03 -2.28 -3.16
CA ILE A 9 16.15 -1.82 -4.24
C ILE A 9 16.96 -1.90 -5.53
N GLU A 10 16.46 -2.68 -6.48
CA GLU A 10 17.04 -2.84 -7.82
C GLU A 10 15.99 -2.43 -8.85
N HIS A 11 16.40 -1.65 -9.86
CA HIS A 11 15.51 -1.17 -10.91
C HIS A 11 15.51 -2.16 -12.07
N ASP A 12 14.58 -3.12 -12.03
CA ASP A 12 14.35 -4.06 -13.10
C ASP A 12 13.38 -3.50 -14.16
N LEU A 13 13.82 -3.51 -15.41
CA LEU A 13 13.07 -3.03 -16.58
C LEU A 13 12.55 -4.17 -17.47
N SER A 14 12.67 -5.42 -17.03
CA SER A 14 12.24 -6.60 -17.78
C SER A 14 10.74 -6.65 -18.06
N MET A 15 9.94 -5.97 -17.22
CA MET A 15 8.48 -5.98 -17.27
C MET A 15 7.89 -4.63 -17.73
N PRO A 16 6.73 -4.65 -18.43
CA PRO A 16 6.07 -3.44 -18.89
C PRO A 16 5.62 -2.56 -17.72
N THR A 17 5.85 -1.25 -17.84
CA THR A 17 5.49 -0.24 -16.83
C THR A 17 4.44 0.72 -17.37
N ILE A 18 3.51 1.16 -16.52
CA ILE A 18 2.55 2.23 -16.83
C ILE A 18 3.27 3.57 -16.68
N LYS A 19 3.38 4.34 -17.78
CA LYS A 19 4.08 5.65 -17.81
C LYS A 19 3.29 6.81 -17.17
N THR A 20 2.25 6.51 -16.42
CA THR A 20 1.37 7.51 -15.80
C THR A 20 1.22 7.23 -14.31
N ARG A 21 1.00 8.30 -13.54
CA ARG A 21 0.62 8.18 -12.13
C ARG A 21 -0.89 8.03 -12.08
N LEU A 22 -1.35 6.94 -11.47
CA LEU A 22 -2.76 6.67 -11.25
C LEU A 22 -3.06 6.84 -9.76
N CYS A 23 -3.92 7.81 -9.43
CA CYS A 23 -4.41 8.05 -8.08
C CYS A 23 -5.93 8.18 -8.12
N LEU A 24 -6.61 7.70 -7.07
CA LEU A 24 -8.05 7.80 -6.93
C LEU A 24 -8.43 9.08 -6.19
N ASP A 25 -9.38 9.85 -6.73
CA ASP A 25 -10.08 10.90 -5.98
C ASP A 25 -11.28 10.29 -5.26
N THR A 26 -11.28 10.38 -3.93
CA THR A 26 -12.34 9.83 -3.07
C THR A 26 -13.35 10.89 -2.61
N SER A 27 -13.28 12.13 -3.12
CA SER A 27 -14.13 13.24 -2.66
C SER A 27 -15.62 12.94 -2.79
N LYS A 28 -16.05 12.29 -3.87
CA LYS A 28 -17.46 11.91 -4.09
C LYS A 28 -17.98 10.90 -3.08
N ALA A 29 -17.15 9.94 -2.66
CA ALA A 29 -17.53 8.97 -1.64
C ALA A 29 -17.62 9.62 -0.25
N LYS A 30 -16.75 10.60 0.02
CA LYS A 30 -16.82 11.41 1.24
C LYS A 30 -18.10 12.22 1.30
N GLU A 31 -18.50 12.86 0.22
CA GLU A 31 -19.73 13.67 0.17
C GLU A 31 -20.99 12.82 0.30
N LEU A 32 -21.12 11.75 -0.49
CA LEU A 32 -22.37 10.98 -0.59
C LEU A 32 -22.54 9.94 0.51
N LEU A 33 -21.44 9.38 1.01
CA LEU A 33 -21.46 8.25 1.93
C LEU A 33 -20.80 8.57 3.28
N ASN A 34 -20.30 9.79 3.47
CA ASN A 34 -19.46 10.16 4.61
C ASN A 34 -18.29 9.17 4.81
N TRP A 35 -17.76 8.65 3.69
CA TRP A 35 -16.73 7.62 3.70
C TRP A 35 -15.37 8.19 3.30
N GLU A 36 -14.33 7.79 4.03
CA GLU A 36 -12.93 8.09 3.71
C GLU A 36 -12.01 6.95 4.21
N PRO A 37 -10.81 6.77 3.62
CA PRO A 37 -9.86 5.76 4.08
C PRO A 37 -9.39 6.07 5.51
N LYS A 38 -9.62 5.12 6.42
CA LYS A 38 -9.22 5.24 7.84
C LYS A 38 -7.82 4.71 8.13
N VAL A 39 -7.23 4.00 7.18
CA VAL A 39 -5.93 3.34 7.33
C VAL A 39 -4.96 3.96 6.34
N ASN A 40 -3.89 4.56 6.84
CA ASN A 40 -2.80 5.07 6.02
C ASN A 40 -1.87 3.94 5.55
N LEU A 41 -0.96 4.25 4.63
CA LEU A 41 -0.07 3.25 4.03
C LEU A 41 0.78 2.51 5.07
N ASP A 42 1.41 3.24 5.99
CA ASP A 42 2.33 2.65 6.98
C ASP A 42 1.60 1.68 7.91
N GLU A 43 0.43 2.09 8.39
CA GLU A 43 -0.43 1.26 9.25
C GLU A 43 -0.94 0.03 8.50
N GLY A 44 -1.29 0.19 7.21
CA GLY A 44 -1.69 -0.91 6.34
C GLY A 44 -0.57 -1.94 6.21
N ILE A 45 0.64 -1.50 5.86
CA ILE A 45 1.83 -2.37 5.72
C ILE A 45 2.10 -3.12 7.03
N ARG A 46 2.05 -2.42 8.17
CA ARG A 46 2.26 -3.01 9.49
C ARG A 46 1.25 -4.12 9.78
N LYS A 47 -0.05 -3.87 9.58
CA LYS A 47 -1.11 -4.87 9.76
C LYS A 47 -0.91 -6.10 8.88
N THR A 48 -0.52 -5.90 7.62
CA THR A 48 -0.24 -6.99 6.68
C THR A 48 0.92 -7.86 7.15
N ILE A 49 2.02 -7.26 7.61
CA ILE A 49 3.18 -7.99 8.14
C ILE A 49 2.79 -8.81 9.37
N GLU A 50 2.05 -8.22 10.31
CA GLU A 50 1.63 -8.93 11.53
C GLU A 50 0.68 -10.09 11.22
N TRP A 51 -0.25 -9.90 10.28
CA TRP A 51 -1.09 -11.00 9.80
C TRP A 51 -0.26 -12.13 9.19
N TYR A 52 0.70 -11.80 8.32
CA TYR A 52 1.56 -12.80 7.67
C TYR A 52 2.37 -13.60 8.69
N LYS A 53 2.95 -12.93 9.70
CA LYS A 53 3.67 -13.59 10.80
C LYS A 53 2.81 -14.57 11.60
N LYS A 54 1.52 -14.29 11.74
CA LYS A 54 0.61 -15.12 12.53
C LYS A 54 0.06 -16.32 11.77
N ASN A 55 -0.06 -16.24 10.44
CA ASN A 55 -0.82 -17.22 9.65
C ASN A 55 0.00 -17.97 8.58
N CYS A 56 1.19 -17.48 8.23
CA CYS A 56 1.97 -18.04 7.12
C CYS A 56 3.43 -18.36 7.47
N LEU A 57 3.93 -17.83 8.60
CA LEU A 57 5.21 -18.22 9.20
C LEU A 57 4.96 -19.29 10.25
#